data_AF-A0A9E6J8N4-F1
#
_entry.id   AF-A0A9E6J8N4-F1
#
_cell.length_a   1.000
_cell.length_b   1.000
_cell.length_c   1.000
_cell.angle_alpha   90.00
_cell.angle_beta   90.00
_cell.angle_gamma   90.00
#
_symmetry.space_group_name_H-M   'P 1'
#
loop_
_entity.id
_entity.type
_entity.pdbx_description
1 polymer ?
#
loop_
_entity_poly.entity_id
_entity_poly.type
_entity_poly.pdbx_seq_one_letter_code
_entity_poly.pdbx_strand_id
1 'polypeptide(L)'
;MQVQVKPGLKLIAILEALKGLLSLVVALGLHLLAGKDLQQWAESLVLHAHLNPAHHWPGVFIEAIGRFPQGNVPWLMLGALVYTAIRWVEAYGLWKGFRWTEWLALIGCVIYVPFEVYGLIYHPGIVGVAVLIVNLLIIVYIAKTLQAKPEFAIES
;
A
#
# COMPACT_ATOMS: atom_id res chain seq x y z
N MET A 1 25.44 5.85 2.41
CA MET A 1 26.15 4.63 1.99
C MET A 1 25.31 3.87 0.98
N GLN A 2 25.76 3.79 -0.28
CA GLN A 2 25.16 2.93 -1.31
C GLN A 2 25.75 1.54 -1.22
N VAL A 3 24.93 0.53 -1.42
CA VAL A 3 25.29 -0.87 -1.29
C VAL A 3 24.93 -1.62 -2.55
N GLN A 4 25.68 -2.67 -2.86
CA GLN A 4 25.42 -3.52 -4.01
C GLN A 4 23.96 -4.02 -4.02
N VAL A 5 23.26 -3.69 -5.11
CA VAL A 5 21.83 -3.95 -5.30
C VAL A 5 21.63 -5.39 -5.77
N LYS A 6 21.04 -6.22 -4.90
CA LYS A 6 20.68 -7.61 -5.24
C LYS A 6 19.44 -7.63 -6.15
N PRO A 7 19.28 -8.65 -7.02
CA PRO A 7 18.12 -8.76 -7.90
C PRO A 7 16.77 -8.71 -7.17
N GLY A 8 16.67 -9.33 -5.99
CA GLY A 8 15.43 -9.32 -5.21
C GLY A 8 15.07 -7.94 -4.65
N LEU A 9 16.04 -7.08 -4.33
CA LEU A 9 15.76 -5.68 -3.94
C LEU A 9 15.15 -4.90 -5.09
N LYS A 10 15.57 -5.15 -6.34
CA LYS A 10 14.94 -4.53 -7.53
C LYS A 10 13.51 -5.01 -7.74
N LEU A 11 13.24 -6.30 -7.49
CA LEU A 11 11.88 -6.83 -7.57
C LEU A 11 10.97 -6.17 -6.53
N ILE A 12 11.44 -6.06 -5.29
CA ILE A 12 10.69 -5.36 -4.23
C ILE A 12 10.49 -3.88 -4.61
N ALA A 13 11.51 -3.21 -5.13
CA ALA A 13 11.38 -1.83 -5.61
C ALA A 13 10.27 -1.66 -6.66
N ILE A 14 10.11 -2.60 -7.58
CA ILE A 14 9.02 -2.58 -8.57
C ILE A 14 7.65 -2.76 -7.88
N LEU A 15 7.55 -3.70 -6.94
CA LEU A 15 6.31 -3.92 -6.17
C LEU A 15 5.91 -2.67 -5.38
N GLU A 16 6.88 -2.02 -4.71
CA GLU A 16 6.65 -0.79 -3.95
C GLU A 16 6.29 0.38 -4.87
N ALA A 17 6.92 0.49 -6.04
CA ALA A 17 6.56 1.49 -7.05
C ALA A 17 5.13 1.28 -7.56
N LEU A 18 4.70 0.03 -7.78
CA LEU A 18 3.34 -0.30 -8.18
C LEU A 18 2.32 0.06 -7.09
N LYS A 19 2.62 -0.22 -5.82
CA LYS A 19 1.78 0.22 -4.68
C LYS A 19 1.66 1.75 -4.65
N GLY A 20 2.77 2.46 -4.87
CA GLY A 20 2.77 3.93 -4.99
C GLY A 20 1.92 4.41 -6.16
N LEU A 21 2.00 3.77 -7.32
CA LEU A 21 1.18 4.10 -8.49
C LEU A 21 -0.31 3.89 -8.21
N LEU A 22 -0.69 2.78 -7.58
CA LEU A 22 -2.09 2.53 -7.18
C LEU A 22 -2.60 3.62 -6.23
N SER A 23 -1.78 4.03 -5.26
CA SER A 23 -2.13 5.13 -4.34
C SER A 23 -2.28 6.47 -5.07
N LEU A 24 -1.44 6.73 -6.08
CA LEU A 24 -1.55 7.93 -6.91
C LEU A 24 -2.84 7.93 -7.71
N VAL A 25 -3.23 6.79 -8.29
CA VAL A 25 -4.51 6.63 -8.99
C VAL A 25 -5.68 6.92 -8.05
N VAL A 26 -5.62 6.44 -6.80
CA VAL A 26 -6.63 6.78 -5.78
C VAL A 26 -6.66 8.27 -5.48
N ALA A 27 -5.51 8.91 -5.26
CA ALA A 27 -5.44 10.34 -5.01
C ALA A 27 -6.00 11.19 -6.17
N LEU A 28 -5.68 10.83 -7.41
CA LEU A 28 -6.20 11.47 -8.61
C LEU A 28 -7.70 11.22 -8.78
N GLY A 29 -8.17 10.00 -8.53
CA GLY A 29 -9.58 9.66 -8.52
C GLY A 29 -10.35 10.51 -7.51
N LEU A 30 -9.86 10.61 -6.28
CA LEU A 30 -10.43 11.47 -5.25
C LEU A 30 -10.44 12.94 -5.69
N HIS A 31 -9.38 13.44 -6.32
CA HIS A 31 -9.33 14.82 -6.80
C HIS A 31 -10.36 15.10 -7.91
N LEU A 32 -10.47 14.20 -8.89
CA LEU A 32 -11.40 14.33 -10.02
C LEU A 32 -12.87 14.22 -9.57
N LEU A 33 -13.15 13.33 -8.63
CA LEU A 33 -14.49 13.12 -8.08
C LEU A 33 -14.85 14.16 -7.01
N ALA A 34 -13.88 14.75 -6.31
CA ALA A 34 -14.14 15.82 -5.33
C ALA A 34 -14.68 17.11 -6.00
N GLY A 35 -14.45 17.29 -7.31
CA GLY A 35 -15.02 18.40 -8.08
C GLY A 35 -16.45 18.19 -8.58
N LYS A 36 -16.99 16.96 -8.49
CA LYS A 36 -18.34 16.59 -8.90
C LYS A 36 -18.89 15.58 -7.90
N ASP A 37 -19.67 16.05 -6.93
CA ASP A 37 -20.43 15.27 -5.95
C ASP A 37 -20.20 13.75 -6.06
N LEU A 38 -19.21 13.24 -5.32
CA LEU A 38 -18.80 11.82 -5.30
C LEU A 38 -20.00 10.87 -5.22
N GLN A 39 -21.07 11.33 -4.55
CA GLN A 39 -22.36 10.70 -4.38
C GLN A 39 -23.14 10.52 -5.70
N GLN A 40 -23.19 11.54 -6.58
CA GLN A 40 -23.88 11.45 -7.87
C GLN A 40 -23.17 10.48 -8.84
N TRP A 41 -21.84 10.38 -8.76
CA TRP A 41 -21.08 9.40 -9.55
C TRP A 41 -21.29 7.97 -9.03
N ALA A 42 -21.34 7.77 -7.72
CA ALA A 42 -21.67 6.47 -7.12
C ALA A 42 -23.10 6.04 -7.48
N GLU A 43 -24.07 6.95 -7.43
CA GLU A 43 -25.45 6.69 -7.85
C GLU A 43 -25.55 6.39 -9.35
N SER A 44 -24.86 7.14 -10.21
CA SER A 44 -24.86 6.94 -11.66
C SER A 44 -24.18 5.63 -12.09
N LEU A 45 -23.08 5.22 -11.44
CA LEU A 45 -22.45 3.92 -11.66
C LEU A 45 -23.36 2.77 -11.24
N VAL A 46 -24.04 2.88 -10.10
CA VAL A 46 -24.98 1.85 -9.64
C VAL A 46 -26.19 1.72 -10.58
N LEU A 47 -26.68 2.85 -11.10
CA LEU A 47 -27.83 2.90 -12.01
C LEU A 47 -27.48 2.44 -13.44
N HIS A 48 -26.32 2.82 -13.98
CA HIS A 48 -25.90 2.42 -15.33
C HIS A 48 -25.29 1.02 -15.39
N ALA A 49 -24.68 0.53 -14.29
CA ALA A 49 -24.03 -0.77 -14.29
C ALA A 49 -24.97 -1.96 -14.04
N HIS A 50 -26.28 -1.73 -13.81
CA HIS A 50 -27.26 -2.81 -13.58
C HIS A 50 -26.73 -3.86 -12.56
N LEU A 51 -26.03 -3.38 -11.52
CA LEU A 51 -25.47 -4.24 -10.48
C LEU A 51 -26.64 -4.76 -9.64
N ASN A 52 -27.13 -5.94 -10.04
CA ASN A 52 -28.08 -6.73 -9.30
C ASN A 52 -27.64 -6.78 -7.81
N PRO A 53 -28.41 -6.22 -6.86
CA PRO A 53 -28.04 -6.05 -5.45
C PRO A 53 -28.15 -7.36 -4.65
N ALA A 54 -27.73 -8.48 -5.25
CA ALA A 54 -27.86 -9.83 -4.68
C ALA A 54 -26.55 -10.61 -4.60
N HIS A 55 -25.40 -10.03 -4.96
CA HIS A 55 -24.12 -10.75 -4.90
C HIS A 55 -23.08 -10.00 -4.05
N HIS A 56 -23.14 -10.24 -2.74
CA HIS A 56 -22.00 -10.37 -1.81
C HIS A 56 -20.75 -9.49 -2.04
N TRP A 57 -20.92 -8.19 -2.28
CA TRP A 57 -19.87 -7.22 -2.00
C TRP A 57 -19.98 -6.85 -0.52
N PRO A 58 -18.89 -6.91 0.28
CA PRO A 58 -18.99 -6.72 1.72
C PRO A 58 -19.47 -5.29 1.98
N GLY A 59 -20.66 -5.17 2.59
CA GLY A 59 -21.28 -3.91 2.97
C GLY A 59 -20.35 -2.99 3.78
N VAL A 60 -19.26 -3.53 4.33
CA VAL A 60 -18.17 -2.78 4.96
C VAL A 60 -17.56 -1.72 4.03
N PHE A 61 -17.40 -1.95 2.72
CA PHE A 61 -16.85 -0.94 1.81
C PHE A 61 -17.84 0.21 1.57
N ILE A 62 -19.12 -0.10 1.36
CA ILE A 62 -20.15 0.92 1.11
C ILE A 62 -20.53 1.65 2.40
N GLU A 63 -20.57 0.96 3.54
CA GLU A 63 -20.86 1.55 4.85
C GLU A 63 -19.65 2.35 5.37
N ALA A 64 -18.41 1.93 5.09
CA ALA A 64 -17.23 2.75 5.38
C ALA A 64 -17.22 4.03 4.54
N ILE A 65 -17.52 3.94 3.24
CA ILE A 65 -17.64 5.11 2.35
C ILE A 65 -18.82 6.01 2.78
N GLY A 66 -19.94 5.43 3.21
CA GLY A 66 -21.11 6.17 3.71
C GLY A 66 -20.93 6.81 5.09
N ARG A 67 -20.00 6.31 5.91
CA ARG A 67 -19.60 6.92 7.19
C ARG A 67 -18.46 7.93 7.07
N PHE A 68 -17.79 8.06 5.92
CA PHE A 68 -16.86 9.15 5.69
C PHE A 68 -17.66 10.46 5.65
N PRO A 69 -17.53 11.34 6.66
CA PRO A 69 -18.24 12.61 6.64
C PRO A 69 -17.76 13.38 5.40
N GLN A 70 -18.70 13.97 4.66
CA GLN A 70 -18.47 14.71 3.42
C GLN A 70 -17.43 15.88 3.55
N GLY A 71 -16.87 16.13 4.74
CA GLY A 71 -15.88 17.17 5.03
C GLY A 71 -14.38 16.78 4.93
N ASN A 72 -14.01 15.51 4.72
CA ASN A 72 -12.60 15.07 4.88
C ASN A 72 -11.89 14.57 3.60
N VAL A 73 -12.51 14.66 2.41
CA VAL A 73 -11.89 14.23 1.15
C VAL A 73 -10.50 14.85 0.88
N PRO A 74 -10.27 16.16 1.16
CA PRO A 74 -8.94 16.75 1.00
C PRO A 74 -7.86 16.09 1.88
N TRP A 75 -8.20 15.70 3.11
CA TRP A 75 -7.28 15.01 4.02
C TRP A 75 -6.95 13.60 3.55
N LEU A 76 -7.94 12.89 2.99
CA LEU A 76 -7.73 11.56 2.42
C LEU A 76 -6.84 11.64 1.17
N MET A 77 -7.08 12.62 0.30
CA MET A 77 -6.24 12.90 -0.86
C MET A 77 -4.80 13.23 -0.44
N LEU A 78 -4.63 14.10 0.56
CA LEU A 78 -3.32 14.45 1.10
C LEU A 78 -2.60 13.20 1.66
N GLY A 79 -3.31 12.35 2.42
CA GLY A 79 -2.77 11.10 2.92
C GLY A 79 -2.31 10.15 1.81
N ALA A 80 -3.11 10.00 0.75
CA ALA A 80 -2.75 9.17 -0.41
C ALA A 80 -1.55 9.74 -1.20
N LEU A 81 -1.42 11.07 -1.30
CA LEU A 81 -0.25 11.71 -1.93
C LEU A 81 1.02 11.53 -1.08
N VAL A 82 0.93 11.73 0.23
CA VAL A 82 2.04 11.49 1.17
C VAL A 82 2.49 10.03 1.09
N TYR A 83 1.55 9.10 1.12
CA TYR A 83 1.84 7.67 1.00
C TYR A 83 2.50 7.32 -0.34
N THR A 84 2.01 7.91 -1.45
CA THR A 84 2.65 7.77 -2.78
C THR A 84 4.10 8.21 -2.76
N ALA A 85 4.37 9.40 -2.21
CA ALA A 85 5.73 9.95 -2.14
C ALA A 85 6.66 9.03 -1.33
N ILE A 86 6.21 8.56 -0.17
CA ILE A 86 6.98 7.61 0.66
C ILE A 86 7.30 6.34 -0.14
N ARG A 87 6.33 5.76 -0.84
CA ARG A 87 6.52 4.54 -1.63
C ARG A 87 7.48 4.71 -2.78
N TRP A 88 7.45 5.85 -3.45
CA TRP A 88 8.41 6.14 -4.52
C TRP A 88 9.82 6.41 -3.99
N VAL A 89 9.94 7.05 -2.82
CA VAL A 89 11.23 7.21 -2.13
C VAL A 89 11.82 5.86 -1.74
N GLU A 90 11.00 4.97 -1.16
CA GLU A 90 11.38 3.60 -0.80
C GLU A 90 11.82 2.80 -2.04
N ALA A 91 10.99 2.79 -3.09
CA ALA A 91 11.29 2.09 -4.35
C ALA A 91 12.57 2.61 -5.00
N TYR A 92 12.74 3.92 -5.09
CA TYR A 92 13.94 4.53 -5.65
C TYR A 92 15.19 4.17 -4.83
N GLY A 93 15.09 4.21 -3.50
CA GLY A 93 16.21 3.90 -2.64
C GLY A 93 16.59 2.43 -2.66
N LEU A 94 15.61 1.52 -2.68
CA LEU A 94 15.85 0.08 -2.87
C LEU A 94 16.51 -0.19 -4.23
N TRP A 95 16.06 0.51 -5.29
CA TRP A 95 16.66 0.40 -6.62
C TRP A 95 18.10 0.90 -6.68
N LYS A 96 18.43 1.94 -5.90
CA LYS A 96 19.78 2.51 -5.77
C LYS A 96 20.63 1.84 -4.68
N GLY A 97 20.07 0.94 -3.88
CA GLY A 97 20.78 0.24 -2.81
C GLY A 97 21.09 1.11 -1.60
N PHE A 98 20.22 2.06 -1.25
CA PHE A 98 20.38 2.81 -0.01
C PHE A 98 19.95 1.95 1.21
N ARG A 99 20.85 1.79 2.18
CA ARG A 99 20.55 0.95 3.38
C ARG A 99 19.37 1.46 4.19
N TRP A 100 19.25 2.77 4.37
CA TRP A 100 18.17 3.35 5.17
C TRP A 100 16.80 3.06 4.55
N THR A 101 16.70 2.90 3.22
CA THR A 101 15.45 2.49 2.57
C THR A 101 15.15 1.00 2.70
N GLU A 102 16.18 0.15 2.88
CA GLU A 102 15.96 -1.26 3.26
C GLU A 102 15.30 -1.33 4.65
N TRP A 103 15.80 -0.54 5.62
CA TRP A 103 15.17 -0.42 6.94
C TRP A 103 13.75 0.15 6.88
N LEU A 104 13.54 1.21 6.09
CA LEU A 104 12.22 1.82 5.90
C LEU A 104 11.21 0.82 5.33
N ALA A 105 11.61 0.06 4.30
CA ALA A 105 10.79 -0.99 3.70
C ALA A 105 10.46 -2.12 4.68
N LEU A 106 11.44 -2.55 5.49
CA LEU A 106 11.23 -3.56 6.51
C LEU A 106 10.20 -3.13 7.55
N ILE A 107 10.39 -1.93 8.12
CA ILE A 107 9.48 -1.37 9.13
C ILE A 107 8.09 -1.19 8.53
N GLY A 108 8.01 -0.66 7.31
CA GLY A 108 6.76 -0.50 6.56
C GLY A 108 6.00 -1.82 6.46
N CYS A 109 6.66 -2.90 6.01
CA CYS A 109 6.01 -4.21 5.89
C CYS A 109 5.59 -4.78 7.26
N VAL A 110 6.42 -4.67 8.29
CA VAL A 110 6.12 -5.17 9.64
C VAL A 110 4.89 -4.48 10.23
N ILE A 111 4.71 -3.17 9.99
CA ILE A 111 3.55 -2.41 10.45
C ILE A 111 2.23 -2.95 9.85
N TYR A 112 2.23 -3.51 8.64
CA TYR A 112 1.01 -4.07 8.04
C TYR A 112 0.56 -5.39 8.66
N VAL A 113 1.50 -6.21 9.13
CA VAL A 113 1.21 -7.58 9.57
C VAL A 113 0.10 -7.67 10.63
N PRO A 114 0.09 -6.86 11.71
CA PRO A 114 -1.00 -6.88 12.69
C PRO A 114 -2.38 -6.59 12.08
N PHE A 115 -2.46 -5.64 11.14
CA PHE A 115 -3.71 -5.29 10.47
C PHE A 115 -4.16 -6.37 9.50
N GLU A 116 -3.23 -7.02 8.81
CA GLU A 116 -3.52 -8.13 7.89
C GLU A 116 -4.00 -9.36 8.65
N VAL A 117 -3.34 -9.69 9.76
CA VAL A 117 -3.75 -10.79 10.65
C VAL A 117 -5.12 -10.50 11.25
N TYR A 118 -5.35 -9.29 11.75
CA TYR A 118 -6.67 -8.87 12.23
C TYR A 118 -7.71 -9.02 11.12
N GLY A 119 -7.46 -8.42 9.95
CA GLY A 119 -8.36 -8.51 8.80
C GLY A 119 -8.69 -9.95 8.41
N LEU A 120 -7.71 -10.85 8.44
CA LEU A 120 -7.89 -12.25 8.10
C LEU A 120 -8.68 -13.04 9.16
N ILE A 121 -8.53 -12.70 10.45
CA ILE A 121 -9.30 -13.30 11.53
C ILE A 121 -10.79 -12.98 11.40
N TYR A 122 -11.13 -11.72 11.10
CA TYR A 122 -12.54 -11.27 11.02
C TYR A 122 -13.16 -11.50 9.64
N HIS A 123 -12.36 -11.44 8.57
CA HIS A 123 -12.79 -11.60 7.18
C HIS A 123 -11.81 -12.48 6.41
N PRO A 124 -11.84 -13.81 6.64
CA PRO A 124 -10.95 -14.73 5.94
C PRO A 124 -11.21 -14.70 4.44
N GLY A 125 -10.16 -14.48 3.66
CA GLY A 125 -10.26 -14.41 2.20
C GLY A 125 -8.92 -14.68 1.53
N ILE A 126 -8.97 -15.28 0.33
CA ILE A 126 -7.79 -15.70 -0.44
C ILE A 126 -6.85 -14.51 -0.70
N VAL A 127 -7.42 -13.33 -1.02
CA VAL A 127 -6.66 -12.11 -1.25
C VAL A 127 -5.90 -11.66 -0.01
N GLY A 128 -6.54 -11.67 1.17
CA GLY A 128 -5.89 -11.31 2.43
C GLY A 128 -4.75 -12.26 2.79
N VAL A 129 -4.95 -13.57 2.60
CA VAL A 129 -3.89 -14.57 2.78
C VAL A 129 -2.72 -14.32 1.83
N ALA A 130 -3.00 -14.09 0.55
CA ALA A 130 -1.96 -13.86 -0.45
C ALA A 130 -1.13 -12.61 -0.14
N VAL A 131 -1.78 -11.51 0.25
CA VAL A 131 -1.11 -10.27 0.63
C VAL A 131 -0.23 -10.46 1.86
N LEU A 132 -0.73 -11.13 2.90
CA LEU A 132 0.05 -11.44 4.11
C LEU A 132 1.30 -12.28 3.76
N ILE A 133 1.14 -13.34 2.94
CA ILE A 133 2.27 -14.17 2.51
C ILE A 133 3.32 -13.34 1.79
N VAL A 134 2.91 -12.47 0.85
CA VAL A 134 3.83 -11.60 0.11
C VAL A 134 4.59 -10.68 1.05
N ASN A 135 3.91 -10.02 1.99
CA ASN A 135 4.57 -9.12 2.95
C ASN A 135 5.53 -9.88 3.87
N LEU A 136 5.17 -11.08 4.35
CA LEU A 136 6.08 -11.92 5.13
C LEU A 136 7.33 -12.33 4.34
N LEU A 137 7.19 -12.68 3.06
CA LEU A 137 8.33 -12.99 2.19
C LEU A 137 9.26 -11.78 2.01
N ILE A 138 8.70 -10.58 1.82
CA ILE A 138 9.47 -9.33 1.72
C ILE A 138 10.22 -9.06 3.03
N ILE A 139 9.54 -9.17 4.18
CA ILE A 139 10.15 -8.99 5.51
C ILE A 139 11.35 -9.92 5.70
N VAL A 140 11.16 -11.22 5.45
CA VAL A 140 12.24 -12.22 5.60
C VAL A 140 13.40 -11.92 4.65
N TYR A 141 13.11 -11.54 3.40
CA TYR A 141 14.14 -11.24 2.41
C TYR A 141 14.99 -10.01 2.80
N ILE A 142 14.34 -8.92 3.21
CA ILE A 142 15.02 -7.69 3.61
C ILE A 142 15.80 -7.93 4.92
N ALA A 143 15.19 -8.58 5.91
CA ALA A 143 15.86 -8.90 7.17
C ALA A 143 17.14 -9.73 6.96
N LYS A 144 17.09 -10.76 6.10
CA LYS A 144 18.28 -11.54 5.71
C LYS A 144 19.31 -10.69 4.98
N THR A 145 18.87 -9.75 4.14
CA THR A 145 19.77 -8.86 3.40
C THR A 145 20.50 -7.89 4.34
N LEU A 146 19.81 -7.37 5.35
CA LEU A 146 20.38 -6.50 6.39
C LEU A 146 21.34 -7.27 7.32
N GLN A 147 20.98 -8.49 7.76
CA GLN A 147 21.86 -9.31 8.61
C GLN A 147 23.16 -9.72 7.90
N ALA A 148 23.09 -10.02 6.60
CA ALA A 148 24.27 -10.35 5.80
C ALA A 148 25.21 -9.15 5.59
N LYS A 149 24.81 -7.94 5.99
CA LYS A 149 25.57 -6.70 5.84
C LYS A 149 25.52 -5.94 7.16
N PRO A 150 26.27 -6.30 8.20
CA PRO A 150 26.26 -5.55 9.45
C PRO A 150 26.55 -4.06 9.22
N GLU A 151 25.81 -3.19 9.88
CA GLU A 151 25.95 -1.72 9.82
C GLU A 151 27.24 -1.23 10.50
N PHE A 152 27.80 -2.09 11.36
CA PHE A 152 28.94 -1.83 12.25
C PHE A 152 30.18 -2.65 11.90
N ALA A 153 30.39 -3.01 10.64
CA ALA A 153 31.76 -3.26 10.18
C ALA A 153 32.48 -1.90 10.08
N ILE A 154 32.68 -1.29 11.25
CA ILE A 154 33.61 -0.19 11.45
C ILE A 154 34.95 -0.79 11.04
N GLU A 155 35.57 -0.17 10.04
CA GLU A 155 36.95 -0.43 9.65
C GLU A 155 37.81 -0.60 10.90
N SER A 156 38.39 -1.80 11.06
CA SER A 156 39.55 -2.05 11.92
C SER A 156 40.71 -2.44 11.03
#